data_AF-A0AAV0NWK1-F1
#
_entry.id   AF-A0AAV0NWK1-F1
#
_cell.length_a   1.000
_cell.length_b   1.000
_cell.length_c   1.000
_cell.angle_alpha   90.00
_cell.angle_beta   90.00
_cell.angle_gamma   90.00
#
_symmetry.space_group_name_H-M   'P 1'
#
loop_
_entity.id
_entity.type
_entity.pdbx_description
1 polymer ?
#
loop_
_entity_poly.entity_id
_entity_poly.type
_entity_poly.pdbx_seq_one_letter_code
_entity_poly.pdbx_strand_id
1 'polypeptide(L)'
;MAGAVSALFLLDIKGRVLVWRDYRGDVTAIQAERFFTKLIEKEGDPQSQDPVVYDNGVTYMFIQHSNVYLMTAARQNCNAASLLTFLHRVVDVFKHYFEELEEESLRDNFVVVYELLDEMMDFGYPQYTEAKILSEFIKTDAYRMETTQRPPMAVTNAVSWRSEGIAYKKNEVFLDVVESVNILVNSNGQVIRSDVVGALKMRTYLSIQKYAVCFQVKPLVWVEAQVEKHSRSRVEIVVKARSQFKERSTATNVEIELPVPADASNPNIRTSMGSASYAPERDALMWKIKSFPGGKEYMLRAEFNLPSITAEEATPERKAPIRVKFEIPYFTVSGIQVRYLKIIEKSGYQALPWVRYITMAGEYELRLI
;
A
#
# COMPACT_ATOMS: atom_id res chain seq x y z
N MET A 1 -15.87 22.98 -19.23
CA MET A 1 -14.53 22.37 -19.31
C MET A 1 -13.98 22.25 -17.91
N ALA A 2 -13.25 21.19 -17.60
CA ALA A 2 -12.45 21.16 -16.38
C ALA A 2 -11.28 22.15 -16.52
N GLY A 3 -10.89 22.81 -15.44
CA GLY A 3 -9.67 23.63 -15.42
C GLY A 3 -8.42 22.76 -15.62
N ALA A 4 -7.36 23.38 -16.13
CA ALA A 4 -6.07 22.72 -16.33
C ALA A 4 -5.05 23.10 -15.24
N VAL A 5 -4.05 22.24 -15.06
CA VAL A 5 -2.90 22.49 -14.18
C VAL A 5 -2.07 23.65 -14.74
N SER A 6 -1.55 24.50 -13.86
CA SER A 6 -0.61 25.56 -14.24
C SER A 6 0.84 25.05 -14.22
N ALA A 7 1.24 24.33 -13.16
CA ALA A 7 2.59 23.76 -13.02
C ALA A 7 2.59 22.51 -12.13
N LEU A 8 3.60 21.65 -12.30
CA LEU A 8 3.91 20.49 -11.45
C LEU A 8 5.28 20.67 -10.80
N PHE A 9 5.38 20.36 -9.51
CA PHE A 9 6.58 20.49 -8.68
C PHE A 9 6.90 19.15 -8.01
N LEU A 10 8.19 18.81 -8.00
CA LEU A 10 8.78 17.73 -7.21
C LEU A 10 9.62 18.39 -6.11
N LEU A 11 9.22 18.22 -4.85
CA LEU A 11 9.83 18.88 -3.69
C LEU A 11 10.51 17.86 -2.77
N ASP A 12 11.54 18.29 -2.03
CA ASP A 12 12.06 17.50 -0.91
C ASP A 12 11.16 17.58 0.35
N ILE A 13 11.49 16.82 1.39
CA ILE A 13 10.80 16.88 2.69
C ILE A 13 10.80 18.26 3.38
N LYS A 14 11.61 19.21 2.90
CA LYS A 14 11.73 20.58 3.42
C LYS A 14 10.97 21.61 2.57
N GLY A 15 10.30 21.16 1.51
CA GLY A 15 9.55 22.02 0.58
C GLY A 15 10.39 22.74 -0.47
N ARG A 16 11.68 22.39 -0.64
CA ARG A 16 12.54 22.96 -1.69
C ARG A 16 12.25 22.29 -3.02
N VAL A 17 12.18 23.06 -4.11
CA VAL A 17 11.97 22.50 -5.45
C VAL A 17 13.22 21.76 -5.93
N LEU A 18 13.08 20.46 -6.18
CA LEU A 18 14.11 19.61 -6.81
C LEU A 18 14.03 19.74 -8.33
N VAL A 19 12.83 19.56 -8.87
CA VAL A 19 12.49 19.66 -10.29
C VAL A 19 11.08 20.25 -10.38
N TRP A 20 10.80 21.07 -11.39
CA TRP A 20 9.44 21.53 -11.66
C TRP A 20 9.22 21.76 -13.15
N ARG A 21 7.99 21.57 -13.59
CA ARG A 21 7.56 21.86 -14.96
C ARG A 21 6.42 22.87 -14.94
N ASP A 22 6.67 24.00 -15.59
CA ASP A 22 5.64 24.97 -15.94
C ASP A 22 4.95 24.55 -17.23
N TYR A 23 3.62 24.55 -17.23
CA TYR A 23 2.80 24.27 -18.41
C TYR A 23 2.05 25.51 -18.91
N ARG A 24 2.03 26.62 -18.15
CA ARG A 24 1.17 27.79 -18.45
C ARG A 24 1.72 29.18 -18.11
N GLY A 25 2.67 29.31 -17.19
CA GLY A 25 3.20 30.59 -16.71
C GLY A 25 2.41 31.22 -15.55
N ASP A 26 1.33 30.60 -15.07
CA ASP A 26 0.42 31.22 -14.09
C ASP A 26 0.92 31.15 -12.62
N VAL A 27 1.80 30.20 -12.29
CA VAL A 27 2.25 29.91 -10.92
C VAL A 27 3.76 29.66 -10.92
N THR A 28 4.50 30.41 -10.10
CA THR A 28 5.97 30.32 -10.04
C THR A 28 6.45 29.39 -8.95
N ALA A 29 7.65 28.80 -9.12
CA ALA A 29 8.31 28.00 -8.10
C ALA A 29 8.42 28.71 -6.73
N ILE A 30 8.70 30.01 -6.71
CA ILE A 30 8.78 30.81 -5.47
C ILE A 30 7.42 30.87 -4.74
N GLN A 31 6.30 30.87 -5.47
CA GLN A 31 4.96 30.79 -4.84
C GLN A 31 4.72 29.40 -4.26
N ALA A 32 5.10 28.34 -4.98
CA ALA A 32 5.00 26.95 -4.52
C ALA A 32 5.84 26.68 -3.26
N GLU A 33 7.12 27.08 -3.23
CA GLU A 33 7.99 26.93 -2.06
C GLU A 33 7.45 27.68 -0.84
N ARG A 34 7.07 28.97 -1.00
CA ARG A 34 6.50 29.77 0.10
C ARG A 34 5.19 29.19 0.63
N PHE A 35 4.37 28.60 -0.23
CA PHE A 35 3.17 27.89 0.21
C PHE A 35 3.55 26.65 1.03
N PHE A 36 4.48 25.83 0.53
CA PHE A 36 4.84 24.57 1.16
C PHE A 36 5.59 24.76 2.49
N THR A 37 6.46 25.77 2.61
CA THR A 37 7.09 26.13 3.89
C THR A 37 6.04 26.50 4.94
N LYS A 38 5.03 27.33 4.59
CA LYS A 38 3.93 27.66 5.51
C LYS A 38 3.10 26.44 5.89
N LEU A 39 2.93 25.48 4.98
CA LEU A 39 2.19 24.24 5.24
C LEU A 39 2.91 23.41 6.31
N ILE A 40 4.22 23.19 6.15
CA ILE A 40 5.07 22.49 7.13
C ILE A 40 5.10 23.24 8.48
N GLU A 41 5.25 24.57 8.47
CA GLU A 41 5.30 25.39 9.70
C GLU A 41 3.99 25.38 10.49
N LYS A 42 2.86 25.18 9.81
CA LYS A 42 1.52 25.24 10.42
C LYS A 42 1.07 23.90 11.03
N GLU A 43 1.59 22.77 10.55
CA GLU A 43 1.13 21.42 10.93
C GLU A 43 2.27 20.54 11.43
N GLY A 44 2.34 20.38 12.77
CA GLY A 44 3.33 19.52 13.44
C GLY A 44 3.01 18.02 13.41
N ASP A 45 1.92 17.58 12.77
CA ASP A 45 1.53 16.18 12.65
C ASP A 45 1.38 15.78 11.17
N PRO A 46 2.29 14.95 10.61
CA PRO A 46 2.21 14.46 9.23
C PRO A 46 0.91 13.71 8.88
N GLN A 47 0.15 13.22 9.85
CA GLN A 47 -1.09 12.48 9.60
C GLN A 47 -2.32 13.38 9.34
N SER A 48 -2.21 14.69 9.54
CA SER A 48 -3.34 15.64 9.42
C SER A 48 -3.39 16.43 8.11
N GLN A 49 -2.45 16.22 7.19
CA GLN A 49 -2.34 17.04 5.98
C GLN A 49 -3.49 16.79 4.99
N ASP A 50 -4.30 17.83 4.75
CA ASP A 50 -5.28 17.83 3.65
C ASP A 50 -4.54 17.81 2.30
N PRO A 51 -4.77 16.82 1.41
CA PRO A 51 -4.04 16.69 0.14
C PRO A 51 -4.44 17.73 -0.92
N VAL A 52 -5.39 18.61 -0.60
CA VAL A 52 -5.91 19.68 -1.46
C VAL A 52 -6.05 20.95 -0.62
N VAL A 53 -5.24 21.96 -0.91
CA VAL A 53 -5.18 23.21 -0.13
C VAL A 53 -5.27 24.41 -1.07
N TYR A 54 -5.95 25.46 -0.64
CA TYR A 54 -6.08 26.70 -1.40
C TYR A 54 -5.38 27.86 -0.69
N ASP A 55 -4.45 28.52 -1.39
CA ASP A 55 -3.77 29.74 -0.92
C ASP A 55 -3.67 30.77 -2.05
N ASN A 56 -3.95 32.03 -1.76
CA ASN A 56 -3.72 33.18 -2.66
C ASN A 56 -4.17 33.01 -4.13
N GLY A 57 -5.34 32.39 -4.36
CA GLY A 57 -5.88 32.18 -5.71
C GLY A 57 -5.20 31.04 -6.48
N VAL A 58 -4.56 30.11 -5.78
CA VAL A 58 -3.98 28.87 -6.30
C VAL A 58 -4.49 27.69 -5.48
N THR A 59 -4.94 26.65 -6.16
CA THR A 59 -5.21 25.34 -5.56
C THR A 59 -3.98 24.47 -5.72
N TYR A 60 -3.41 24.03 -4.61
CA TYR A 60 -2.30 23.09 -4.54
C TYR A 60 -2.87 21.70 -4.21
N MET A 61 -2.48 20.69 -4.98
CA MET A 61 -2.87 19.29 -4.77
C MET A 61 -1.61 18.45 -4.76
N PHE A 62 -1.36 17.72 -3.68
CA PHE A 62 -0.09 17.01 -3.49
C PHE A 62 -0.26 15.62 -2.90
N ILE A 63 0.76 14.79 -3.10
CA ILE A 63 0.95 13.51 -2.43
C ILE A 63 2.39 13.42 -1.92
N GLN A 64 2.59 12.72 -0.81
CA GLN A 64 3.93 12.34 -0.35
C GLN A 64 4.29 10.95 -0.90
N HIS A 65 5.52 10.79 -1.37
CA HIS A 65 6.10 9.49 -1.66
C HIS A 65 7.56 9.41 -1.16
N SER A 66 7.84 8.48 -0.24
CA SER A 66 9.13 8.38 0.43
C SER A 66 9.59 9.75 0.99
N ASN A 67 10.73 10.28 0.55
CA ASN A 67 11.32 11.56 0.91
C ASN A 67 10.99 12.71 -0.09
N VAL A 68 10.03 12.51 -1.00
CA VAL A 68 9.64 13.47 -2.04
C VAL A 68 8.16 13.80 -1.94
N TYR A 69 7.79 15.06 -2.15
CA TYR A 69 6.42 15.47 -2.41
C TYR A 69 6.21 15.75 -3.90
N LEU A 70 5.14 15.22 -4.47
CA LEU A 70 4.68 15.56 -5.81
C LEU A 70 3.48 16.49 -5.68
N MET A 71 3.56 17.69 -6.25
CA MET A 71 2.54 18.73 -6.10
C MET A 71 2.16 19.31 -7.46
N THR A 72 0.87 19.45 -7.71
CA THR A 72 0.33 20.28 -8.81
C THR A 72 -0.22 21.58 -8.26
N ALA A 73 -0.09 22.66 -9.02
CA ALA A 73 -0.69 23.95 -8.72
C ALA A 73 -1.59 24.39 -9.87
N ALA A 74 -2.78 24.89 -9.57
CA ALA A 74 -3.72 25.38 -10.57
C ALA A 74 -4.48 26.62 -10.08
N ARG A 75 -4.61 27.64 -10.93
CA ARG A 75 -5.53 28.78 -10.69
C ARG A 75 -6.98 28.49 -11.12
N GLN A 76 -7.18 27.45 -11.93
CA GLN A 76 -8.48 27.07 -12.47
C GLN A 76 -9.12 25.97 -11.62
N ASN A 77 -10.45 25.83 -11.70
CA ASN A 77 -11.18 24.76 -11.02
C ASN A 77 -10.93 23.41 -11.71
N CYS A 78 -9.92 22.70 -11.25
CA CYS A 78 -9.51 21.39 -11.75
C CYS A 78 -10.25 20.24 -11.04
N ASN A 79 -10.32 19.08 -11.69
CA ASN A 79 -10.80 17.86 -11.03
C ASN A 79 -9.69 17.29 -10.12
N ALA A 80 -9.77 17.59 -8.82
CA ALA A 80 -8.77 17.16 -7.84
C ALA A 80 -8.56 15.63 -7.81
N ALA A 81 -9.62 14.82 -7.92
CA ALA A 81 -9.50 13.37 -7.95
C ALA A 81 -8.72 12.87 -9.18
N SER A 82 -8.92 13.51 -10.34
CA SER A 82 -8.14 13.22 -11.56
C SER A 82 -6.67 13.57 -11.39
N LEU A 83 -6.36 14.69 -10.73
CA LEU A 83 -4.98 15.15 -10.54
C LEU A 83 -4.23 14.34 -9.46
N LEU A 84 -4.88 13.99 -8.35
CA LEU A 84 -4.31 13.07 -7.36
C LEU A 84 -4.07 11.68 -7.98
N THR A 85 -4.98 11.19 -8.83
CA THR A 85 -4.79 9.94 -9.59
C THR A 85 -3.60 10.05 -10.56
N PHE A 86 -3.47 11.18 -11.25
CA PHE A 86 -2.33 11.46 -12.13
C PHE A 86 -1.01 11.50 -11.36
N LEU A 87 -0.95 12.15 -10.18
CA LEU A 87 0.25 12.17 -9.34
C LEU A 87 0.66 10.75 -8.91
N HIS A 88 -0.29 9.89 -8.55
CA HIS A 88 0.01 8.47 -8.30
C HIS A 88 0.53 7.74 -9.55
N ARG A 89 0.02 8.07 -10.75
CA ARG A 89 0.56 7.55 -12.01
C ARG A 89 1.98 8.05 -12.30
N VAL A 90 2.31 9.29 -11.99
CA VAL A 90 3.69 9.82 -12.07
C VAL A 90 4.64 9.02 -11.16
N VAL A 91 4.23 8.71 -9.93
CA VAL A 91 4.99 7.82 -9.04
C VAL A 91 5.15 6.42 -9.64
N ASP A 92 4.09 5.83 -10.19
CA ASP A 92 4.16 4.51 -10.83
C ASP A 92 5.11 4.50 -12.05
N VAL A 93 5.13 5.58 -12.84
CA VAL A 93 6.04 5.75 -13.99
C VAL A 93 7.50 5.91 -13.52
N PHE A 94 7.78 6.82 -12.58
CA PHE A 94 9.15 7.00 -12.09
C PHE A 94 9.71 5.74 -11.44
N LYS A 95 8.90 4.95 -10.72
CA LYS A 95 9.32 3.63 -10.21
C LYS A 95 9.61 2.60 -11.30
N HIS A 96 8.99 2.72 -12.47
CA HIS A 96 9.33 1.84 -13.59
C HIS A 96 10.72 2.17 -14.18
N TYR A 97 11.10 3.45 -14.15
CA TYR A 97 12.36 3.95 -14.71
C TYR A 97 13.56 3.89 -13.75
N PHE A 98 13.32 4.16 -12.46
CA PHE A 98 14.38 4.34 -11.46
C PHE A 98 14.39 3.25 -10.37
N GLU A 99 13.50 2.25 -10.49
CA GLU A 99 13.17 1.22 -9.47
C GLU A 99 12.55 1.81 -8.18
N GLU A 100 13.21 2.78 -7.55
CA GLU A 100 12.77 3.52 -6.38
C GLU A 100 12.73 5.03 -6.66
N LEU A 101 11.69 5.70 -6.15
CA LEU A 101 11.50 7.15 -6.31
C LEU A 101 11.93 7.85 -5.02
N GLU A 102 13.12 8.41 -5.04
CA GLU A 102 13.70 9.22 -3.96
C GLU A 102 14.30 10.53 -4.48
N GLU A 103 14.72 11.41 -3.56
CA GLU A 103 15.39 12.68 -3.89
C GLU A 103 16.65 12.47 -4.76
N GLU A 104 17.43 11.42 -4.51
CA GLU A 104 18.63 11.10 -5.30
C GLU A 104 18.25 10.63 -6.72
N SER A 105 17.26 9.73 -6.84
CA SER A 105 16.74 9.25 -8.14
C SER A 105 16.36 10.40 -9.09
N LEU A 106 15.72 11.45 -8.56
CA LEU A 106 15.32 12.62 -9.35
C LEU A 106 16.49 13.53 -9.75
N ARG A 107 17.50 13.66 -8.89
CA ARG A 107 18.69 14.49 -9.14
C ARG A 107 19.59 13.88 -10.20
N ASP A 108 19.83 12.56 -10.11
CA ASP A 108 20.73 11.85 -11.02
C ASP A 108 20.11 11.68 -12.42
N ASN A 109 18.79 11.59 -12.52
CA ASN A 109 18.06 11.34 -13.76
C ASN A 109 17.29 12.55 -14.31
N PHE A 110 17.69 13.79 -13.94
CA PHE A 110 16.90 15.00 -14.20
C PHE A 110 16.48 15.19 -15.68
N VAL A 111 17.31 14.77 -16.65
CA VAL A 111 16.99 14.84 -18.09
C VAL A 111 15.77 13.98 -18.41
N VAL A 112 15.78 12.71 -18.01
CA VAL A 112 14.68 11.75 -18.22
C VAL A 112 13.43 12.20 -17.47
N VAL A 113 13.57 12.81 -16.28
CA VAL A 113 12.44 13.38 -15.54
C VAL A 113 11.76 14.50 -16.35
N TYR A 114 12.50 15.41 -16.98
CA TYR A 114 11.91 16.45 -17.83
C TYR A 114 11.23 15.88 -19.08
N GLU A 115 11.86 14.93 -19.77
CA GLU A 115 11.26 14.25 -20.94
C GLU A 115 9.95 13.53 -20.58
N LEU A 116 9.92 12.83 -19.43
CA LEU A 116 8.71 12.20 -18.92
C LEU A 116 7.63 13.21 -18.56
N LEU A 117 7.97 14.32 -17.88
CA LEU A 117 6.99 15.35 -17.51
C LEU A 117 6.37 16.07 -18.72
N ASP A 118 7.10 16.18 -19.83
CA ASP A 118 6.58 16.75 -21.08
C ASP A 118 5.66 15.78 -21.84
N GLU A 119 5.98 14.49 -21.88
CA GLU A 119 5.14 13.49 -22.56
C GLU A 119 3.90 13.09 -21.73
N MET A 120 4.00 13.14 -20.40
CA MET A 120 2.90 12.77 -19.49
C MET A 120 1.82 13.86 -19.34
N MET A 121 2.12 15.13 -19.64
CA MET A 121 1.18 16.25 -19.52
C MET A 121 1.48 17.33 -20.55
N ASP A 122 0.47 17.73 -21.32
CA ASP A 122 0.56 18.85 -22.26
C ASP A 122 -0.41 19.97 -21.83
N PHE A 123 0.09 21.21 -21.81
CA PHE A 123 -0.62 22.45 -21.48
C PHE A 123 -1.53 22.39 -20.22
N GLY A 124 -1.14 21.58 -19.24
CA GLY A 124 -1.86 21.37 -17.98
C GLY A 124 -2.87 20.22 -17.97
N TYR A 125 -2.92 19.41 -19.03
CA TYR A 125 -3.80 18.25 -19.16
C TYR A 125 -2.98 16.95 -19.23
N PRO A 126 -3.21 15.98 -18.33
CA PRO A 126 -2.62 14.64 -18.42
C PRO A 126 -2.84 13.97 -19.78
N GLN A 127 -1.78 13.41 -20.35
CA GLN A 127 -1.79 12.67 -21.62
C GLN A 127 -1.50 11.18 -21.37
N TYR A 128 -0.32 10.68 -21.74
CA TYR A 128 0.03 9.26 -21.68
C TYR A 128 0.79 8.93 -20.39
N THR A 129 0.26 8.00 -19.59
CA THR A 129 0.87 7.59 -18.31
C THR A 129 1.27 6.11 -18.27
N GLU A 130 1.42 5.47 -19.43
CA GLU A 130 1.74 4.04 -19.54
C GLU A 130 3.25 3.83 -19.64
N ALA A 131 3.88 3.64 -18.47
CA ALA A 131 5.35 3.60 -18.30
C ALA A 131 6.08 2.69 -19.30
N LYS A 132 5.50 1.53 -19.63
CA LYS A 132 6.08 0.58 -20.60
C LYS A 132 6.15 1.14 -22.02
N ILE A 133 5.14 1.89 -22.44
CA ILE A 133 5.10 2.49 -23.79
C ILE A 133 6.02 3.70 -23.84
N LEU A 134 6.04 4.52 -22.78
CA LEU A 134 7.03 5.59 -22.63
C LEU A 134 8.46 5.05 -22.76
N SER A 135 8.77 3.89 -22.16
CA SER A 135 10.11 3.27 -22.19
C SER A 135 10.57 2.79 -23.58
N GLU A 136 9.67 2.71 -24.57
CA GLU A 136 10.05 2.34 -25.93
C GLU A 136 10.78 3.49 -26.66
N PHE A 137 10.53 4.75 -26.27
CA PHE A 137 11.05 5.95 -26.93
C PHE A 137 11.75 6.96 -26.01
N ILE A 138 11.37 7.07 -24.73
CA ILE A 138 12.13 7.78 -23.69
C ILE A 138 13.02 6.76 -22.98
N LYS A 139 14.34 6.84 -23.19
CA LYS A 139 15.32 5.84 -22.73
C LYS A 139 16.35 6.45 -21.79
N THR A 140 16.71 5.71 -20.75
CA THR A 140 17.75 6.08 -19.77
C THR A 140 19.17 5.93 -20.33
N ASP A 141 19.40 4.95 -21.21
CA ASP A 141 20.72 4.71 -21.82
C ASP A 141 21.03 5.69 -22.95
N ALA A 142 22.23 6.29 -22.91
CA ALA A 142 22.80 7.13 -23.97
C ALA A 142 23.15 6.36 -25.28
N TYR A 143 22.61 5.16 -25.48
CA TYR A 143 22.96 4.29 -26.60
C TYR A 143 22.27 4.70 -27.91
N ARG A 144 23.02 5.47 -28.71
CA ARG A 144 22.86 5.70 -30.16
C ARG A 144 21.56 6.36 -30.63
N MET A 145 21.64 7.69 -30.80
CA MET A 145 20.83 8.47 -31.73
C MET A 145 21.15 8.16 -33.22
N GLU A 146 21.10 6.89 -33.64
CA GLU A 146 21.31 6.48 -35.05
C GLU A 146 20.00 6.19 -35.80
N THR A 147 18.83 6.41 -35.17
CA THR A 147 17.54 6.29 -35.85
C THR A 147 16.53 7.27 -35.27
N THR A 148 15.79 7.97 -36.13
CA THR A 148 14.65 8.81 -35.72
C THR A 148 13.56 7.91 -35.16
N GLN A 149 13.52 7.78 -33.83
CA GLN A 149 12.51 6.97 -33.15
C GLN A 149 11.15 7.66 -33.33
N ARG A 150 10.29 7.06 -34.15
CA ARG A 150 8.89 7.49 -34.26
C ARG A 150 8.16 6.97 -33.03
N PRO A 151 7.23 7.74 -32.43
CA PRO A 151 6.45 7.25 -31.31
C PRO A 151 5.70 5.97 -31.70
N PRO A 152 5.62 4.97 -30.80
CA PRO A 152 4.93 3.71 -31.09
C PRO A 152 3.49 3.95 -31.53
N MET A 153 2.97 3.11 -32.44
CA MET A 153 1.56 3.20 -32.84
C MET A 153 0.60 3.04 -31.65
N ALA A 154 1.02 2.36 -30.57
CA ALA A 154 0.27 2.28 -29.32
C ALA A 154 -0.09 3.66 -28.73
N VAL A 155 0.75 4.69 -28.92
CA VAL A 155 0.45 6.06 -28.45
C VAL A 155 -0.79 6.64 -29.15
N THR A 156 -0.97 6.36 -30.45
CA THR A 156 -2.10 6.93 -31.24
C THR A 156 -3.26 5.98 -31.46
N ASN A 157 -3.17 4.73 -30.98
CA ASN A 157 -4.18 3.70 -31.15
C ASN A 157 -5.12 3.64 -29.93
N ALA A 158 -6.33 3.09 -30.12
CA ALA A 158 -7.29 2.89 -29.04
C ALA A 158 -6.83 1.87 -27.96
N VAL A 159 -5.75 1.13 -28.23
CA VAL A 159 -5.07 0.24 -27.29
C VAL A 159 -3.69 0.83 -26.96
N SER A 160 -3.62 1.56 -25.85
CA SER A 160 -2.47 2.37 -25.45
C SER A 160 -1.55 1.73 -24.40
N TRP A 161 -1.86 0.50 -23.95
CA TRP A 161 -1.12 -0.21 -22.90
C TRP A 161 -0.39 -1.48 -23.39
N ARG A 162 -0.41 -1.75 -24.70
CA ARG A 162 0.16 -2.96 -25.32
C ARG A 162 0.65 -2.69 -26.74
N SER A 163 1.94 -2.87 -26.95
CA SER A 163 2.58 -2.81 -28.27
C SER A 163 2.26 -4.06 -29.11
N GLU A 164 2.27 -3.89 -30.43
CA GLU A 164 2.06 -4.97 -31.39
C GLU A 164 3.31 -5.84 -31.57
N GLY A 165 3.17 -7.05 -32.11
CA GLY A 165 4.30 -7.92 -32.47
C GLY A 165 4.99 -8.67 -31.31
N ILE A 166 4.55 -8.49 -30.06
CA ILE A 166 5.10 -9.20 -28.89
C ILE A 166 4.87 -10.72 -29.03
N ALA A 167 5.97 -11.50 -29.02
CA ALA A 167 5.96 -12.96 -29.14
C ALA A 167 6.80 -13.63 -28.04
N TYR A 168 6.28 -14.71 -27.46
CA TYR A 168 6.96 -15.50 -26.43
C TYR A 168 7.19 -16.94 -26.90
N LYS A 169 8.28 -17.57 -26.43
CA LYS A 169 8.58 -18.98 -26.68
C LYS A 169 7.58 -19.94 -26.01
N LYS A 170 6.91 -19.48 -24.95
CA LYS A 170 5.82 -20.14 -24.24
C LYS A 170 4.77 -19.10 -23.87
N ASN A 171 3.51 -19.41 -24.10
CA ASN A 171 2.38 -18.54 -23.77
C ASN A 171 1.71 -19.06 -22.49
N GLU A 172 2.09 -18.50 -21.36
CA GLU A 172 1.61 -18.89 -20.03
C GLU A 172 0.93 -17.69 -19.36
N VAL A 173 -0.16 -17.95 -18.64
CA VAL A 173 -0.95 -16.92 -17.97
C VAL A 173 -1.12 -17.29 -16.51
N PHE A 174 -0.59 -16.48 -15.59
CA PHE A 174 -0.74 -16.69 -14.15
C PHE A 174 -1.79 -15.73 -13.58
N LEU A 175 -2.72 -16.27 -12.81
CA LEU A 175 -3.85 -15.54 -12.24
C LEU A 175 -3.88 -15.72 -10.73
N ASP A 176 -3.53 -14.67 -10.00
CA ASP A 176 -3.53 -14.64 -8.55
C ASP A 176 -4.86 -14.03 -8.08
N VAL A 177 -5.74 -14.85 -7.53
CA VAL A 177 -6.93 -14.41 -6.82
C VAL A 177 -6.53 -14.15 -5.37
N VAL A 178 -6.32 -12.88 -5.03
CA VAL A 178 -5.91 -12.46 -3.68
C VAL A 178 -7.11 -11.86 -2.95
N GLU A 179 -7.36 -12.28 -1.72
CA GLU A 179 -8.39 -11.72 -0.84
C GLU A 179 -7.76 -11.21 0.46
N SER A 180 -7.88 -9.91 0.73
CA SER A 180 -7.49 -9.30 1.99
C SER A 180 -8.70 -9.18 2.91
N VAL A 181 -8.64 -9.80 4.08
CA VAL A 181 -9.73 -9.83 5.06
C VAL A 181 -9.53 -8.73 6.08
N ASN A 182 -10.48 -7.78 6.15
CA ASN A 182 -10.49 -6.69 7.12
C ASN A 182 -11.52 -7.01 8.21
N ILE A 183 -11.10 -7.00 9.47
CA ILE A 183 -11.95 -7.28 10.63
C ILE A 183 -11.59 -6.34 11.78
N LEU A 184 -12.61 -5.74 12.39
CA LEU A 184 -12.48 -5.02 13.65
C LEU A 184 -13.42 -5.65 14.69
N VAL A 185 -12.86 -6.13 15.80
CA VAL A 185 -13.60 -6.69 16.95
C VAL A 185 -13.51 -5.73 18.13
N ASN A 186 -14.62 -5.48 18.83
CA ASN A 186 -14.64 -4.69 20.06
C ASN A 186 -14.23 -5.51 21.30
N SER A 187 -13.97 -4.82 22.42
CA SER A 187 -13.65 -5.43 23.71
C SER A 187 -14.74 -6.37 24.26
N ASN A 188 -15.96 -6.30 23.72
CA ASN A 188 -17.07 -7.17 24.11
C ASN A 188 -17.16 -8.43 23.21
N GLY A 189 -16.17 -8.67 22.34
CA GLY A 189 -16.13 -9.81 21.41
C GLY A 189 -17.10 -9.68 20.22
N GLN A 190 -17.65 -8.50 19.95
CA GLN A 190 -18.54 -8.26 18.81
C GLN A 190 -17.76 -7.72 17.62
N VAL A 191 -18.06 -8.24 16.43
CA VAL A 191 -17.48 -7.77 15.16
C VAL A 191 -18.15 -6.44 14.77
N ILE A 192 -17.40 -5.34 14.78
CA ILE A 192 -17.85 -4.01 14.32
C ILE A 192 -17.79 -3.94 12.79
N ARG A 193 -16.65 -4.35 12.22
CA ARG A 193 -16.37 -4.29 10.78
C ARG A 193 -15.91 -5.64 10.29
N SER A 194 -16.42 -6.06 9.14
CA SER A 194 -16.00 -7.26 8.42
C SER A 194 -16.25 -7.03 6.94
N ASP A 195 -15.16 -6.91 6.19
CA ASP A 195 -15.18 -6.77 4.73
C ASP A 195 -13.99 -7.52 4.11
N VAL A 196 -14.13 -7.89 2.84
CA VAL A 196 -13.08 -8.56 2.08
C VAL A 196 -12.77 -7.74 0.84
N VAL A 197 -11.50 -7.38 0.70
CA VAL A 197 -10.99 -6.68 -0.47
C VAL A 197 -10.31 -7.70 -1.38
N GLY A 198 -11.00 -8.07 -2.46
CA GLY A 198 -10.44 -8.87 -3.52
C GLY A 198 -9.40 -8.11 -4.36
N ALA A 199 -8.55 -8.86 -5.05
CA ALA A 199 -7.74 -8.38 -6.17
C ALA A 199 -7.42 -9.54 -7.09
N LEU A 200 -7.90 -9.46 -8.35
CA LEU A 200 -7.51 -10.39 -9.41
C LEU A 200 -6.24 -9.87 -10.09
N LYS A 201 -5.08 -10.33 -9.63
CA LYS A 201 -3.78 -9.92 -10.15
C LYS A 201 -3.34 -10.88 -11.25
N MET A 202 -3.43 -10.44 -12.50
CA MET A 202 -3.01 -11.23 -13.64
C MET A 202 -1.53 -10.98 -13.96
N ARG A 203 -0.67 -11.95 -13.62
CA ARG A 203 0.69 -12.08 -14.14
C ARG A 203 0.64 -12.82 -15.47
N THR A 204 0.04 -12.16 -16.44
CA THR A 204 0.36 -12.35 -17.85
C THR A 204 1.70 -11.67 -18.11
N TYR A 205 2.42 -12.10 -19.14
CA TYR A 205 3.32 -11.20 -19.85
C TYR A 205 2.48 -10.11 -20.57
N LEU A 206 1.88 -9.19 -19.77
CA LEU A 206 0.98 -8.03 -20.04
C LEU A 206 -0.18 -7.97 -19.00
N SER A 207 -0.12 -7.05 -18.02
CA SER A 207 -0.79 -7.17 -16.70
C SER A 207 -2.02 -6.24 -16.46
N ILE A 208 -2.97 -6.70 -15.60
CA ILE A 208 -4.11 -5.97 -14.99
C ILE A 208 -4.70 -6.82 -13.82
N GLN A 209 -5.55 -6.41 -12.83
CA GLN A 209 -6.07 -5.11 -12.34
C GLN A 209 -6.37 -5.23 -10.80
N LYS A 210 -7.44 -4.58 -10.26
CA LYS A 210 -7.99 -4.82 -8.89
C LYS A 210 -9.54 -4.70 -8.86
N TYR A 211 -10.22 -5.47 -8.00
CA TYR A 211 -11.70 -5.46 -7.82
C TYR A 211 -12.10 -5.82 -6.37
N ALA A 212 -12.91 -4.99 -5.69
CA ALA A 212 -13.40 -5.26 -4.33
C ALA A 212 -14.84 -5.80 -4.30
N VAL A 213 -15.19 -6.65 -3.32
CA VAL A 213 -16.53 -7.25 -3.14
C VAL A 213 -16.84 -7.39 -1.65
N CYS A 214 -17.80 -6.63 -1.12
CA CYS A 214 -18.12 -6.63 0.31
C CYS A 214 -19.13 -7.72 0.71
N PHE A 215 -18.80 -8.52 1.72
CA PHE A 215 -19.69 -9.48 2.40
C PHE A 215 -19.19 -9.71 3.83
N GLN A 216 -20.09 -9.99 4.77
CA GLN A 216 -19.70 -10.25 6.16
C GLN A 216 -19.11 -11.65 6.34
N VAL A 217 -18.03 -11.75 7.10
CA VAL A 217 -17.27 -12.99 7.33
C VAL A 217 -17.02 -13.21 8.82
N LYS A 218 -17.10 -14.47 9.26
CA LYS A 218 -16.58 -14.87 10.57
C LYS A 218 -15.03 -14.74 10.60
N PRO A 219 -14.43 -14.26 11.71
CA PRO A 219 -12.99 -14.15 11.84
C PRO A 219 -12.25 -15.48 11.63
N LEU A 220 -11.36 -15.52 10.64
CA LEU A 220 -10.61 -16.73 10.25
C LEU A 220 -9.59 -17.15 11.31
N VAL A 221 -8.93 -16.18 11.94
CA VAL A 221 -8.08 -16.36 13.12
C VAL A 221 -8.69 -15.54 14.24
N TRP A 222 -9.31 -16.20 15.21
CA TRP A 222 -9.88 -15.54 16.38
C TRP A 222 -8.86 -15.53 17.50
N VAL A 223 -8.61 -14.36 18.10
CA VAL A 223 -7.63 -14.19 19.18
C VAL A 223 -8.33 -13.58 20.38
N GLU A 224 -8.41 -14.33 21.46
CA GLU A 224 -8.85 -13.85 22.76
C GLU A 224 -7.61 -13.63 23.62
N ALA A 225 -7.43 -12.42 24.17
CA ALA A 225 -6.42 -12.15 25.18
C ALA A 225 -7.12 -11.70 26.47
N GLN A 226 -6.73 -12.31 27.58
CA GLN A 226 -7.15 -11.97 28.93
C GLN A 226 -5.94 -11.39 29.66
N VAL A 227 -6.10 -10.20 30.26
CA VAL A 227 -5.04 -9.46 30.94
C VAL A 227 -5.37 -9.36 32.42
N GLU A 228 -4.63 -10.09 33.25
CA GLU A 228 -4.75 -10.07 34.71
C GLU A 228 -3.62 -9.18 35.30
N LYS A 229 -3.95 -7.93 35.62
CA LYS A 229 -3.02 -7.03 36.33
C LYS A 229 -3.02 -7.37 37.84
N HIS A 230 -1.96 -7.99 38.35
CA HIS A 230 -1.79 -8.24 39.78
C HIS A 230 -1.20 -7.00 40.49
N SER A 231 -2.06 -6.03 40.78
CA SER A 231 -1.74 -4.82 41.56
C SER A 231 -0.52 -4.06 41.02
N ARG A 232 0.65 -4.14 41.68
CA ARG A 232 1.87 -3.36 41.40
C ARG A 232 3.13 -4.20 41.15
N SER A 233 3.00 -5.50 40.87
CA SER A 233 4.17 -6.38 40.71
C SER A 233 4.24 -7.08 39.36
N ARG A 234 3.10 -7.54 38.82
CA ARG A 234 3.09 -8.27 37.55
C ARG A 234 1.80 -8.11 36.76
N VAL A 235 1.91 -8.28 35.45
CA VAL A 235 0.78 -8.50 34.53
C VAL A 235 0.91 -9.88 33.95
N GLU A 236 -0.15 -10.68 34.04
CA GLU A 236 -0.27 -11.93 33.32
C GLU A 236 -1.16 -11.73 32.10
N ILE A 237 -0.68 -12.16 30.92
CA ILE A 237 -1.41 -12.12 29.66
C ILE A 237 -1.58 -13.56 29.16
N VAL A 238 -2.82 -14.04 29.13
CA VAL A 238 -3.18 -15.34 28.56
C VAL A 238 -3.88 -15.12 27.24
N VAL A 239 -3.32 -15.67 26.17
CA VAL A 239 -3.79 -15.51 24.80
C VAL A 239 -4.19 -16.86 24.23
N LYS A 240 -5.40 -16.96 23.68
CA LYS A 240 -5.90 -18.12 22.95
C LYS A 240 -6.14 -17.72 21.51
N ALA A 241 -5.42 -18.35 20.59
CA ALA A 241 -5.65 -18.20 19.16
C ALA A 241 -6.37 -19.45 18.63
N ARG A 242 -7.49 -19.27 17.93
CA ARG A 242 -8.31 -20.34 17.34
C ARG A 242 -8.52 -20.09 15.85
N SER A 243 -8.22 -21.10 15.02
CA SER A 243 -8.44 -21.06 13.58
C SER A 243 -9.86 -21.51 13.21
N GLN A 244 -10.67 -20.60 12.65
CA GLN A 244 -12.07 -20.85 12.26
C GLN A 244 -12.25 -21.03 10.75
N PHE A 245 -11.31 -21.72 10.10
CA PHE A 245 -11.39 -22.15 8.70
C PHE A 245 -11.33 -23.68 8.56
N LYS A 246 -11.59 -24.17 7.35
CA LYS A 246 -11.67 -25.61 7.04
C LYS A 246 -10.37 -26.32 7.45
N GLU A 247 -10.49 -27.46 8.14
CA GLU A 247 -9.34 -28.23 8.67
C GLU A 247 -8.31 -28.65 7.61
N ARG A 248 -8.77 -28.85 6.37
CA ARG A 248 -7.91 -29.15 5.20
C ARG A 248 -7.04 -27.98 4.74
N SER A 249 -7.29 -26.78 5.25
CA SER A 249 -6.55 -25.55 4.94
C SER A 249 -5.69 -25.17 6.15
N THR A 250 -4.55 -24.55 5.87
CA THR A 250 -3.54 -24.21 6.88
C THR A 250 -3.11 -22.77 6.64
N ALA A 251 -3.16 -21.95 7.69
CA ALA A 251 -2.56 -20.62 7.64
C ALA A 251 -1.04 -20.74 7.84
N THR A 252 -0.28 -20.07 6.99
CA THR A 252 1.18 -19.97 7.04
C THR A 252 1.62 -18.62 7.57
N ASN A 253 2.79 -18.59 8.22
CA ASN A 253 3.42 -17.36 8.72
C ASN A 253 2.47 -16.47 9.53
N VAL A 254 1.74 -17.09 10.47
CA VAL A 254 0.81 -16.36 11.33
C VAL A 254 1.63 -15.57 12.36
N GLU A 255 1.46 -14.25 12.38
CA GLU A 255 2.08 -13.35 13.36
C GLU A 255 0.96 -12.65 14.13
N ILE A 256 0.96 -12.81 15.45
CA ILE A 256 0.03 -12.15 16.37
C ILE A 256 0.84 -11.13 17.16
N GLU A 257 0.51 -9.86 17.00
CA GLU A 257 1.11 -8.72 17.69
C GLU A 257 0.18 -8.31 18.83
N LEU A 258 0.65 -8.54 20.07
CA LEU A 258 -0.08 -8.26 21.30
C LEU A 258 0.52 -7.03 21.96
N PRO A 259 -0.19 -5.90 22.07
CA PRO A 259 0.33 -4.74 22.77
C PRO A 259 0.45 -5.05 24.28
N VAL A 260 1.54 -4.60 24.88
CA VAL A 260 1.85 -4.76 26.30
C VAL A 260 2.13 -3.39 26.93
N PRO A 261 2.07 -3.24 28.26
CA PRO A 261 2.43 -1.99 28.92
C PRO A 261 3.87 -1.58 28.63
N ALA A 262 4.14 -0.30 28.37
CA ALA A 262 5.48 0.20 28.04
C ALA A 262 6.47 0.11 29.23
N ASP A 263 5.96 -0.04 30.46
CA ASP A 263 6.72 -0.28 31.67
C ASP A 263 6.99 -1.78 31.94
N ALA A 264 6.53 -2.68 31.05
CA ALA A 264 6.66 -4.12 31.21
C ALA A 264 8.11 -4.61 31.01
N SER A 265 8.64 -5.29 32.04
CA SER A 265 10.01 -5.80 32.08
C SER A 265 10.07 -7.31 32.35
N ASN A 266 11.19 -7.94 31.96
CA ASN A 266 11.53 -9.35 32.22
C ASN A 266 10.39 -10.35 31.91
N PRO A 267 9.99 -10.51 30.63
CA PRO A 267 8.89 -11.39 30.24
C PRO A 267 9.22 -12.88 30.38
N ASN A 268 8.43 -13.60 31.18
CA ASN A 268 8.42 -15.06 31.27
C ASN A 268 7.33 -15.60 30.33
N ILE A 269 7.72 -16.11 29.16
CA ILE A 269 6.79 -16.48 28.08
C ILE A 269 6.75 -18.00 27.90
N ARG A 270 5.55 -18.57 27.80
CA ARG A 270 5.30 -19.98 27.50
C ARG A 270 4.28 -20.08 26.36
N THR A 271 4.63 -20.79 25.29
CA THR A 271 3.75 -21.03 24.13
C THR A 271 3.45 -22.52 23.98
N SER A 272 2.23 -22.87 23.58
CA SER A 272 1.88 -24.25 23.21
C SER A 272 2.39 -24.61 21.81
N MET A 273 2.60 -23.61 20.95
CA MET A 273 3.09 -23.76 19.58
C MET A 273 3.74 -22.46 19.10
N GLY A 274 4.73 -22.58 18.21
CA GLY A 274 5.46 -21.43 17.68
C GLY A 274 6.37 -20.74 18.69
N SER A 275 7.00 -19.65 18.26
CA SER A 275 7.94 -18.85 19.04
C SER A 275 7.34 -17.50 19.38
N ALA A 276 7.52 -17.03 20.62
CA ALA A 276 7.13 -15.68 21.01
C ALA A 276 8.34 -14.88 21.52
N SER A 277 8.39 -13.61 21.15
CA SER A 277 9.48 -12.68 21.46
C SER A 277 8.92 -11.31 21.82
N TYR A 278 9.38 -10.73 22.93
CA TYR A 278 9.06 -9.34 23.28
C TYR A 278 9.85 -8.38 22.38
N ALA A 279 9.16 -7.35 21.88
CA ALA A 279 9.67 -6.30 21.02
C ALA A 279 9.44 -4.94 21.71
N PRO A 280 10.38 -4.51 22.58
CA PRO A 280 10.25 -3.26 23.35
C PRO A 280 10.14 -2.02 22.45
N GLU A 281 10.71 -2.05 21.25
CA GLU A 281 10.67 -0.96 20.29
C GLU A 281 9.28 -0.73 19.66
N ARG A 282 8.29 -1.57 20.02
CA ARG A 282 6.89 -1.49 19.58
C ARG A 282 5.89 -1.61 20.73
N ASP A 283 6.37 -1.66 21.98
CA ASP A 283 5.57 -2.00 23.16
C ASP A 283 4.69 -3.25 22.94
N ALA A 284 5.26 -4.30 22.30
CA ALA A 284 4.47 -5.44 21.84
C ALA A 284 5.16 -6.81 22.04
N LEU A 285 4.35 -7.83 22.33
CA LEU A 285 4.73 -9.24 22.30
C LEU A 285 4.37 -9.84 20.94
N MET A 286 5.40 -10.29 20.20
CA MET A 286 5.24 -10.90 18.88
C MET A 286 5.18 -12.42 19.01
N TRP A 287 4.04 -13.04 18.69
CA TRP A 287 3.88 -14.50 18.64
C TRP A 287 3.82 -14.98 17.20
N LYS A 288 4.78 -15.82 16.79
CA LYS A 288 4.94 -16.33 15.42
C LYS A 288 4.68 -17.83 15.34
N ILE A 289 3.73 -18.22 14.50
CA ILE A 289 3.32 -19.61 14.26
C ILE A 289 3.50 -19.91 12.76
N LYS A 290 4.51 -20.72 12.42
CA LYS A 290 4.86 -21.03 11.01
C LYS A 290 3.71 -21.71 10.24
N SER A 291 2.95 -22.57 10.92
CA SER A 291 1.87 -23.38 10.36
C SER A 291 0.76 -23.52 11.38
N PHE A 292 -0.43 -23.06 11.04
CA PHE A 292 -1.63 -23.09 11.87
C PHE A 292 -2.78 -23.75 11.09
N PRO A 293 -3.01 -25.07 11.27
CA PRO A 293 -4.10 -25.78 10.62
C PRO A 293 -5.47 -25.26 11.06
N GLY A 294 -6.50 -25.39 10.21
CA GLY A 294 -7.88 -25.05 10.55
C GLY A 294 -8.45 -25.92 11.67
N GLY A 295 -9.38 -25.39 12.48
CA GLY A 295 -10.01 -26.13 13.57
C GLY A 295 -9.09 -26.41 14.77
N LYS A 296 -7.97 -25.69 14.89
CA LYS A 296 -7.02 -25.82 16.00
C LYS A 296 -7.09 -24.61 16.94
N GLU A 297 -6.69 -24.85 18.18
CA GLU A 297 -6.51 -23.82 19.19
C GLU A 297 -5.10 -23.95 19.76
N TYR A 298 -4.42 -22.82 19.90
CA TYR A 298 -3.12 -22.69 20.54
C TYR A 298 -3.18 -21.61 21.61
N MET A 299 -2.32 -21.74 22.63
CA MET A 299 -2.28 -20.85 23.78
C MET A 299 -0.87 -20.28 23.99
N LEU A 300 -0.82 -19.01 24.35
CA LEU A 300 0.37 -18.33 24.86
C LEU A 300 0.04 -17.81 26.26
N ARG A 301 1.00 -17.90 27.17
CA ARG A 301 0.96 -17.29 28.50
C ARG A 301 2.24 -16.48 28.69
N ALA A 302 2.11 -15.20 29.00
CA ALA A 302 3.25 -14.34 29.30
C ALA A 302 3.02 -13.63 30.64
N GLU A 303 4.03 -13.68 31.51
CA GLU A 303 4.08 -12.96 32.78
C GLU A 303 5.15 -11.87 32.67
N PHE A 304 4.75 -10.62 32.87
CA PHE A 304 5.62 -9.44 32.85
C PHE A 304 5.69 -8.83 34.25
N ASN A 305 6.85 -8.29 34.62
CA ASN A 305 7.00 -7.54 35.87
C ASN A 305 6.76 -6.05 35.61
N LEU A 306 6.03 -5.39 36.52
CA LEU A 306 5.83 -3.94 36.51
C LEU A 306 6.75 -3.27 37.54
N PRO A 307 7.26 -2.05 37.28
CA PRO A 307 7.94 -1.25 38.28
C PRO A 307 6.97 -0.85 39.41
N SER A 308 7.52 -0.71 40.62
CA SER A 308 6.76 -0.34 41.82
C SER A 308 6.36 1.15 41.88
N ILE A 309 6.87 1.98 40.95
CA ILE A 309 6.63 3.41 40.84
C ILE A 309 5.78 3.65 39.60
N THR A 310 4.55 4.13 39.80
CA THR A 310 3.66 4.57 38.72
C THR A 310 4.02 5.99 38.27
N ALA A 311 4.03 6.25 36.96
CA ALA A 311 4.03 7.62 36.47
C ALA A 311 2.69 8.30 36.84
N GLU A 312 2.73 9.33 37.69
CA GLU A 312 1.52 9.99 38.23
C GLU A 312 0.73 10.80 37.18
N GLU A 313 1.26 10.95 35.96
CA GLU A 313 0.60 11.60 34.82
C GLU A 313 0.46 10.68 33.59
N ALA A 314 0.25 9.38 33.81
CA ALA A 314 -0.08 8.46 32.72
C ALA A 314 -1.43 8.83 32.09
N THR A 315 -1.39 9.46 30.90
CA THR A 315 -2.54 9.55 29.99
C THR A 315 -3.23 8.19 29.88
N PRO A 316 -4.57 8.10 29.83
CA PRO A 316 -5.27 6.82 29.85
C PRO A 316 -4.70 5.89 28.77
N GLU A 317 -4.13 4.75 29.20
CA GLU A 317 -3.46 3.77 28.34
C GLU A 317 -4.34 3.52 27.10
N ARG A 318 -3.93 4.01 25.93
CA ARG A 318 -4.59 3.69 24.68
C ARG A 318 -4.41 2.19 24.46
N LYS A 319 -5.39 1.38 24.87
CA LYS A 319 -5.47 -0.07 24.59
C LYS A 319 -5.41 -0.26 23.07
N ALA A 320 -4.20 -0.41 22.54
CA ALA A 320 -4.00 -0.75 21.15
C ALA A 320 -4.69 -2.09 20.85
N PRO A 321 -5.20 -2.30 19.63
CA PRO A 321 -5.76 -3.59 19.25
C PRO A 321 -4.65 -4.64 19.08
N ILE A 322 -4.99 -5.90 19.32
CA ILE A 322 -4.20 -7.03 18.84
C ILE A 322 -4.26 -6.99 17.31
N ARG A 323 -3.09 -7.03 16.66
CA ARG A 323 -2.99 -7.13 15.19
C ARG A 323 -2.60 -8.54 14.80
N VAL A 324 -3.25 -9.09 13.77
CA VAL A 324 -2.95 -10.45 13.28
C VAL A 324 -2.60 -10.40 11.79
N LYS A 325 -1.48 -11.01 11.43
CA LYS A 325 -1.08 -11.27 10.05
C LYS A 325 -1.12 -12.76 9.80
N PHE A 326 -1.62 -13.17 8.63
CA PHE A 326 -1.63 -14.56 8.19
C PHE A 326 -1.76 -14.62 6.67
N GLU A 327 -1.35 -15.75 6.08
CA GLU A 327 -1.65 -16.11 4.70
C GLU A 327 -2.25 -17.53 4.66
N ILE A 328 -3.31 -17.75 3.89
CA ILE A 328 -3.93 -19.07 3.67
C ILE A 328 -3.91 -19.35 2.15
N PRO A 329 -2.99 -20.19 1.67
CA PRO A 329 -2.93 -20.56 0.27
C PRO A 329 -4.06 -21.53 -0.10
N TYR A 330 -4.47 -21.50 -1.37
CA TYR A 330 -5.54 -22.29 -1.97
C TYR A 330 -6.91 -22.14 -1.29
N PHE A 331 -7.16 -20.98 -0.68
CA PHE A 331 -8.39 -20.65 0.02
C PHE A 331 -8.97 -19.32 -0.47
N THR A 332 -10.29 -19.26 -0.61
CA THR A 332 -11.08 -18.03 -0.73
C THR A 332 -12.15 -18.01 0.33
N VAL A 333 -12.41 -16.81 0.83
CA VAL A 333 -13.39 -16.45 1.84
C VAL A 333 -14.73 -16.16 1.19
N SER A 334 -14.72 -15.48 0.04
CA SER A 334 -15.92 -15.19 -0.76
C SER A 334 -16.53 -16.43 -1.42
N GLY A 335 -15.75 -17.50 -1.56
CA GLY A 335 -16.08 -18.62 -2.43
C GLY A 335 -15.95 -18.32 -3.92
N ILE A 336 -15.35 -17.19 -4.32
CA ILE A 336 -15.08 -16.87 -5.73
C ILE A 336 -14.23 -17.97 -6.39
N GLN A 337 -14.60 -18.32 -7.62
CA GLN A 337 -13.96 -19.36 -8.41
C GLN A 337 -13.87 -18.90 -9.86
N VAL A 338 -12.68 -18.96 -10.44
CA VAL A 338 -12.45 -18.71 -11.86
C VAL A 338 -12.92 -19.94 -12.64
N ARG A 339 -14.10 -19.84 -13.27
CA ARG A 339 -14.72 -20.97 -14.00
C ARG A 339 -14.00 -21.32 -15.30
N TYR A 340 -13.58 -20.31 -16.06
CA TYR A 340 -12.80 -20.45 -17.28
C TYR A 340 -12.05 -19.15 -17.58
N LEU A 341 -10.95 -19.24 -18.31
CA LEU A 341 -10.26 -18.12 -18.93
C LEU A 341 -10.14 -18.42 -20.42
N LYS A 342 -10.87 -17.69 -21.27
CA LYS A 342 -10.84 -17.87 -22.73
C LYS A 342 -9.86 -16.87 -23.33
N ILE A 343 -8.77 -17.38 -23.89
CA ILE A 343 -7.77 -16.59 -24.62
C ILE A 343 -8.11 -16.73 -26.11
N ILE A 344 -8.23 -15.61 -26.81
CA ILE A 344 -8.56 -15.55 -28.24
C ILE A 344 -7.41 -14.81 -28.93
N GLU A 345 -6.71 -15.50 -29.81
CA GLU A 345 -5.59 -14.96 -30.57
C GLU A 345 -5.77 -15.24 -32.07
N LYS A 346 -5.42 -14.28 -32.92
CA LYS A 346 -5.55 -14.42 -34.39
C LYS A 346 -4.62 -15.50 -34.97
N SER A 347 -3.46 -15.74 -34.36
CA SER A 347 -2.50 -16.78 -34.74
C SER A 347 -2.84 -18.17 -34.19
N GLY A 348 -3.87 -18.30 -33.34
CA GLY A 348 -4.38 -19.59 -32.87
C GLY A 348 -3.48 -20.35 -31.88
N TYR A 349 -2.49 -19.71 -31.23
CA TYR A 349 -1.70 -20.41 -30.21
C TYR A 349 -2.56 -20.85 -29.02
N GLN A 350 -2.22 -22.01 -28.45
CA GLN A 350 -2.76 -22.44 -27.17
C GLN A 350 -1.91 -21.84 -26.04
N ALA A 351 -2.56 -21.18 -25.08
CA ALA A 351 -1.92 -20.69 -23.87
C ALA A 351 -2.36 -21.51 -22.65
N LEU A 352 -1.47 -21.66 -21.67
CA LEU A 352 -1.72 -22.44 -20.45
C LEU A 352 -2.09 -21.51 -19.29
N PRO A 353 -3.36 -21.51 -18.82
CA PRO A 353 -3.78 -20.70 -17.69
C PRO A 353 -3.52 -21.43 -16.36
N TRP A 354 -2.87 -20.72 -15.44
CA TRP A 354 -2.65 -21.11 -14.06
C TRP A 354 -3.44 -20.18 -13.15
N VAL A 355 -4.16 -20.74 -12.17
CA VAL A 355 -4.85 -19.96 -11.15
C VAL A 355 -4.42 -20.42 -9.76
N ARG A 356 -4.11 -19.46 -8.88
CA ARG A 356 -3.96 -19.71 -7.45
C ARG A 356 -4.82 -18.75 -6.65
N TYR A 357 -5.26 -19.23 -5.50
CA TYR A 357 -6.12 -18.50 -4.57
C TYR A 357 -5.32 -18.25 -3.30
N ILE A 358 -5.34 -17.03 -2.78
CA ILE A 358 -4.59 -16.63 -1.59
C ILE A 358 -5.49 -15.74 -0.74
N THR A 359 -5.76 -16.14 0.49
CA THR A 359 -6.40 -15.27 1.49
C THR A 359 -5.31 -14.72 2.42
N MET A 360 -5.35 -13.43 2.74
CA MET A 360 -4.42 -12.79 3.67
C MET A 360 -5.15 -11.85 4.63
N ALA A 361 -4.52 -11.53 5.75
CA ALA A 361 -4.99 -10.46 6.62
C ALA A 361 -4.82 -9.08 5.93
N GLY A 362 -5.83 -8.22 6.02
CA GLY A 362 -5.73 -6.79 5.75
C GLY A 362 -5.66 -6.02 7.08
N GLU A 363 -6.60 -5.10 7.29
CA GLU A 363 -6.84 -4.45 8.58
C GLU A 363 -7.50 -5.44 9.54
N TYR A 364 -6.70 -6.26 10.23
CA TYR A 364 -7.20 -7.35 11.08
C TYR A 364 -6.88 -7.08 12.57
N GLU A 365 -7.84 -6.47 13.25
CA GLU A 365 -7.69 -5.87 14.57
C GLU A 365 -8.73 -6.40 15.58
N LEU A 366 -8.25 -6.86 16.75
CA LEU A 366 -9.11 -7.29 17.85
C LEU A 366 -8.79 -6.47 19.10
N ARG A 367 -9.76 -5.68 19.58
CA ARG A 367 -9.56 -4.88 20.79
C ARG A 367 -9.52 -5.80 22.01
N LEU A 368 -8.55 -5.56 22.90
CA LEU A 368 -8.43 -6.25 24.18
C LEU A 368 -9.72 -6.11 25.00
N ILE A 369 -10.11 -7.21 25.63
CA ILE A 369 -11.20 -7.28 26.62
C ILE A 369 -10.80 -6.43 27.85
#